data_AF-A0A9K3D6Z6-F1
#
_entry.id   AF-A0A9K3D6Z6-F1
#
_cell.length_a   1.000
_cell.length_b   1.000
_cell.length_c   1.000
_cell.angle_alpha   90.00
_cell.angle_beta   90.00
_cell.angle_gamma   90.00
#
_symmetry.space_group_name_H-M   'P 1'
#
loop_
_entity.id
_entity.type
_entity.pdbx_description
1 polymer ?
#
loop_
_entity_poly.entity_id
_entity_poly.type
_entity_poly.pdbx_seq_one_letter_code
_entity_poly.pdbx_strand_id
1 'polypeptide(L)'
;MYGSNIILCHLVFGTSDDHGDFHSYCEAHGIDIVPNTGNHGLEGITDLVPQLKTMSITSFKLVFGPLKDRLEADGYVAGETLFGYPYDWRNLFFGPAIQGGLSDLVDRVHRQTGLPVVLIGHSMGGQVIRAFMQKPDQCAK
;
A
#
# COMPACT_ATOMS: atom_id res chain seq x y z
N MET A 1 -7.13 -26.28 8.95
CA MET A 1 -7.63 -26.06 7.57
C MET A 1 -7.38 -24.61 7.22
N TYR A 2 -6.51 -24.32 6.26
CA TYR A 2 -6.29 -22.95 5.79
C TYR A 2 -7.45 -22.58 4.87
N GLY A 3 -8.37 -21.72 5.34
CA GLY A 3 -9.58 -21.31 4.62
C GLY A 3 -9.33 -20.17 3.63
N SER A 4 -8.23 -20.19 2.87
CA SER A 4 -7.89 -19.06 2.00
C SER A 4 -7.27 -19.53 0.69
N ASN A 5 -7.85 -19.06 -0.42
CA ASN A 5 -7.31 -19.25 -1.76
C ASN A 5 -6.21 -18.20 -1.99
N ILE A 6 -5.00 -18.63 -2.40
CA ILE A 6 -3.90 -17.73 -2.74
C ILE A 6 -3.74 -17.75 -4.26
N ILE A 7 -3.90 -16.60 -4.91
CA ILE A 7 -3.66 -16.43 -6.35
C ILE A 7 -2.39 -15.59 -6.53
N LEU A 8 -1.39 -16.14 -7.22
CA LEU A 8 -0.18 -15.42 -7.60
C LEU A 8 -0.38 -14.83 -9.01
N CYS A 9 -0.53 -13.51 -9.11
CA CYS A 9 -0.80 -12.81 -10.37
C CYS A 9 0.39 -11.92 -10.78
N HIS A 10 0.61 -11.80 -12.09
CA HIS A 10 1.59 -10.87 -12.67
C HIS A 10 0.96 -9.77 -13.54
N LEU A 11 -0.32 -9.85 -13.95
CA LEU A 11 -1.03 -8.83 -14.73
C LEU A 11 -2.57 -8.96 -14.55
N VAL A 12 -3.30 -7.84 -14.74
CA VAL A 12 -4.77 -7.73 -14.57
C VAL A 12 -5.51 -8.24 -15.82
N PHE A 13 -6.62 -8.96 -15.61
CA PHE A 13 -7.58 -9.34 -16.65
C PHE A 13 -8.90 -8.56 -16.46
N GLY A 14 -9.60 -8.30 -17.57
CA GLY A 14 -10.95 -7.73 -17.61
C GLY A 14 -11.65 -8.11 -18.91
N THR A 15 -12.89 -7.66 -19.08
CA THR A 15 -13.72 -7.98 -20.25
C THR A 15 -14.27 -6.70 -20.86
N SER A 16 -14.38 -6.65 -22.18
CA SER A 16 -15.12 -5.58 -22.85
C SER A 16 -16.56 -6.02 -23.08
N ASP A 17 -17.52 -5.10 -22.95
CA ASP A 17 -18.91 -5.34 -23.35
C ASP A 17 -19.10 -5.17 -24.87
N ASP A 18 -20.34 -5.37 -25.34
CA ASP A 18 -20.71 -5.25 -26.76
C ASP A 18 -20.53 -3.81 -27.32
N HIS A 19 -20.36 -2.82 -26.45
CA HIS A 19 -20.08 -1.42 -26.81
C HIS A 19 -18.57 -1.12 -26.82
N GLY A 20 -17.73 -2.06 -26.41
CA GLY A 20 -16.29 -1.91 -26.31
C GLY A 20 -15.82 -1.27 -25.00
N ASP A 21 -16.73 -1.02 -24.06
CA ASP A 21 -16.38 -0.47 -22.76
C ASP A 21 -15.68 -1.55 -21.93
N PHE A 22 -14.50 -1.23 -21.40
CA PHE A 22 -13.72 -2.16 -20.59
C PHE A 22 -14.25 -2.19 -19.16
N HIS A 23 -14.70 -3.36 -18.73
CA HIS A 23 -15.07 -3.66 -17.36
C HIS A 23 -13.94 -4.41 -16.68
N SER A 24 -13.47 -3.89 -15.55
CA SER A 24 -12.49 -4.62 -14.74
C SER A 24 -13.10 -5.94 -14.25
N TYR A 25 -12.28 -6.96 -13.99
CA TYR A 25 -12.77 -8.21 -13.39
C TYR A 25 -13.53 -7.97 -12.07
N CYS A 26 -13.12 -6.95 -11.32
CA CYS A 26 -13.77 -6.55 -10.07
C CYS A 26 -15.19 -6.06 -10.33
N GLU A 27 -15.37 -5.16 -11.29
CA GLU A 27 -16.65 -4.57 -11.69
C GLU A 27 -17.60 -5.62 -12.29
N ALA A 28 -17.10 -6.43 -13.22
CA ALA A 28 -17.90 -7.46 -13.90
C ALA A 28 -18.44 -8.54 -12.94
N HIS A 29 -17.76 -8.77 -11.81
CA HIS A 29 -18.11 -9.81 -10.86
C HIS A 29 -18.55 -9.29 -9.48
N GLY A 30 -18.65 -7.97 -9.29
CA GLY A 30 -18.99 -7.36 -8.00
C GLY A 30 -18.00 -7.71 -6.88
N ILE A 31 -16.72 -7.90 -7.22
CA ILE A 31 -15.65 -8.24 -6.28
C ILE A 31 -14.89 -6.97 -5.93
N ASP A 32 -14.81 -6.65 -4.64
CA ASP A 32 -13.95 -5.57 -4.16
C ASP A 32 -12.57 -6.12 -3.78
N ILE A 33 -11.52 -5.43 -4.21
CA ILE A 33 -10.13 -5.77 -3.90
C ILE A 33 -9.48 -4.56 -3.26
N VAL A 34 -9.30 -4.64 -1.95
CA VAL A 34 -8.75 -3.56 -1.14
C VAL A 34 -7.36 -3.94 -0.60
N PRO A 35 -6.43 -2.98 -0.50
CA PRO A 35 -5.17 -3.22 0.19
C PRO A 35 -5.40 -3.54 1.67
N ASN A 36 -4.56 -4.38 2.26
CA ASN A 36 -4.64 -4.68 3.69
C ASN A 36 -4.19 -3.47 4.52
N THR A 37 -5.13 -2.75 5.13
CA THR A 37 -4.86 -1.57 5.96
C THR A 37 -4.68 -1.88 7.46
N GLY A 38 -4.54 -3.15 7.84
CA GLY A 38 -4.33 -3.58 9.23
C GLY A 38 -3.10 -2.95 9.88
N ASN A 39 -3.19 -2.70 11.20
CA ASN A 39 -2.17 -2.01 12.00
C ASN A 39 -1.67 -0.71 11.33
N HIS A 40 -2.60 0.20 11.01
CA HIS A 40 -2.29 1.47 10.34
C HIS A 40 -1.54 1.30 9.01
N GLY A 41 -1.89 0.26 8.26
CA GLY A 41 -1.29 -0.10 6.97
C GLY A 41 0.03 -0.87 7.07
N LEU A 42 0.57 -1.10 8.27
CA LEU A 42 1.84 -1.80 8.43
C LEU A 42 1.73 -3.28 8.05
N GLU A 43 0.61 -3.95 8.36
CA GLU A 43 0.42 -5.36 8.00
C GLU A 43 0.49 -5.58 6.49
N GLY A 44 -0.09 -4.66 5.70
CA GLY A 44 -0.11 -4.75 4.23
C GLY A 44 1.26 -4.56 3.56
N ILE A 45 2.28 -4.11 4.29
CA ILE A 45 3.64 -3.93 3.75
C ILE A 45 4.69 -4.83 4.43
N THR A 46 4.37 -5.42 5.59
CA THR A 46 5.29 -6.30 6.32
C THR A 46 4.99 -7.79 6.18
N ASP A 47 3.74 -8.17 5.88
CA ASP A 47 3.35 -9.58 5.75
C ASP A 47 2.55 -9.79 4.46
N LEU A 48 3.23 -10.24 3.41
CA LEU A 48 2.61 -10.47 2.10
C LEU A 48 1.66 -11.67 2.09
N VAL A 49 1.84 -12.62 3.00
CA VAL A 49 1.03 -13.85 3.05
C VAL A 49 0.72 -14.19 4.51
N PRO A 50 -0.14 -13.40 5.19
CA PRO A 50 -0.40 -13.55 6.62
C PRO A 50 -1.08 -14.88 6.99
N GLN A 51 -1.55 -15.64 6.00
CA GLN A 51 -2.09 -16.98 6.18
C GLN A 51 -1.00 -18.04 6.40
N LEU A 52 0.25 -17.76 6.05
CA LEU A 52 1.39 -18.68 6.16
C LEU A 52 2.21 -18.46 7.45
N LYS A 53 1.55 -18.14 8.57
CA LYS A 53 2.18 -17.86 9.89
C LYS A 53 3.10 -18.98 10.40
N THR A 54 2.93 -20.20 9.89
CA THR A 54 3.52 -21.45 10.39
C THR A 54 4.71 -21.96 9.56
N MET A 55 5.01 -21.35 8.42
CA MET A 55 6.22 -21.71 7.66
C MET A 55 7.33 -20.71 7.94
N SER A 56 8.51 -21.22 8.29
CA SER A 56 9.76 -20.47 8.47
C SER A 56 10.31 -19.93 7.13
N ILE A 57 9.44 -19.38 6.28
CA ILE A 57 9.83 -18.71 5.05
C ILE A 57 9.96 -17.23 5.38
N THR A 58 11.14 -16.89 5.88
CA THR A 58 11.59 -15.52 6.18
C THR A 58 11.32 -14.56 5.02
N SER A 59 11.31 -15.07 3.78
CA SER A 59 11.24 -14.31 2.54
C SER A 59 10.00 -13.42 2.36
N PHE A 60 8.83 -13.79 2.90
CA PHE A 60 7.61 -12.97 2.75
C PHE A 60 7.50 -11.83 3.77
N LYS A 61 8.28 -11.90 4.87
CA LYS A 61 8.44 -10.80 5.83
C LYS A 61 9.46 -9.75 5.38
N LEU A 62 10.26 -10.03 4.35
CA LEU A 62 11.45 -9.23 4.00
C LEU A 62 11.17 -7.88 3.34
N VAL A 63 9.93 -7.50 3.03
CA VAL A 63 9.70 -6.23 2.31
C VAL A 63 9.93 -5.04 3.23
N PHE A 64 9.06 -4.82 4.23
CA PHE A 64 9.25 -3.77 5.23
C PHE A 64 9.32 -4.28 6.68
N GLY A 65 9.16 -5.58 6.92
CA GLY A 65 9.14 -6.16 8.27
C GLY A 65 10.37 -5.81 9.10
N PRO A 66 11.60 -6.14 8.65
CA PRO A 66 12.82 -5.80 9.39
C PRO A 66 13.01 -4.30 9.65
N LEU A 67 12.59 -3.44 8.71
CA LEU A 67 12.68 -2.00 8.88
C LEU A 67 11.70 -1.50 9.94
N LYS A 68 10.45 -1.96 9.90
CA LYS A 68 9.43 -1.66 10.93
C LYS A 68 9.94 -2.06 12.30
N ASP A 69 10.39 -3.31 12.46
CA ASP A 69 10.83 -3.84 13.76
C ASP A 69 12.03 -3.06 14.30
N ARG A 70 12.94 -2.62 13.41
CA ARG A 70 14.05 -1.73 13.81
C ARG A 70 13.58 -0.36 14.26
N LEU A 71 12.66 0.27 13.53
CA LEU A 71 12.11 1.58 13.89
C LEU A 71 11.34 1.53 15.21
N GLU A 72 10.56 0.48 15.45
CA GLU A 72 9.87 0.28 16.73
C GLU A 72 10.87 0.09 17.87
N ALA A 73 11.96 -0.65 17.66
CA ALA A 73 13.04 -0.76 18.64
C ALA A 73 13.74 0.58 18.92
N ASP A 74 13.76 1.49 17.95
CA ASP A 74 14.28 2.86 18.08
C ASP A 74 13.23 3.85 18.64
N GLY A 75 12.03 3.38 19.02
CA GLY A 75 11.00 4.16 19.73
C GLY A 75 9.87 4.70 18.86
N TYR A 76 9.79 4.31 17.58
CA TYR A 76 8.64 4.63 16.75
C TYR A 76 7.41 3.79 17.15
N VAL A 77 6.22 4.38 17.07
CA VAL A 77 4.97 3.75 17.51
C VAL A 77 3.97 3.70 16.37
N ALA A 78 3.45 2.50 16.08
CA ALA A 78 2.44 2.28 15.06
C ALA A 78 1.21 3.18 15.30
N GLY A 79 0.78 3.91 14.28
CA GLY A 79 -0.39 4.81 14.37
C GLY A 79 -0.13 6.16 15.03
N GLU A 80 1.07 6.38 15.58
CA GLU A 80 1.46 7.65 16.20
C GLU A 80 2.60 8.32 15.43
N THR A 81 3.70 7.59 15.23
CA THR A 81 4.90 8.05 14.53
C THR A 81 5.35 7.12 13.40
N LEU A 82 4.71 5.95 13.27
CA LEU A 82 4.97 4.97 12.23
C LEU A 82 3.68 4.53 11.54
N PHE A 83 3.65 4.65 10.22
CA PHE A 83 2.47 4.38 9.40
C PHE A 83 2.86 3.61 8.14
N GLY A 84 2.01 2.68 7.73
CA GLY A 84 2.13 2.01 6.45
C GLY A 84 1.19 2.63 5.41
N TYR A 85 1.63 2.61 4.16
CA TYR A 85 0.78 2.99 3.03
C TYR A 85 0.71 1.85 2.00
N PRO A 86 -0.07 0.79 2.29
CA PRO A 86 -0.34 -0.25 1.31
C PRO A 86 -1.34 0.31 0.28
N TYR A 87 -1.11 -0.01 -0.98
CA TYR A 87 -1.95 0.43 -2.08
C TYR A 87 -2.12 -0.70 -3.10
N ASP A 88 -3.18 -0.60 -3.90
CA ASP A 88 -3.37 -1.51 -5.01
C ASP A 88 -2.37 -1.19 -6.12
N TRP A 89 -1.26 -1.90 -6.12
CA TRP A 89 -0.15 -1.74 -7.06
C TRP A 89 -0.51 -2.08 -8.51
N ARG A 90 -1.71 -2.61 -8.77
CA ARG A 90 -2.22 -2.84 -10.13
C ARG A 90 -2.70 -1.54 -10.79
N ASN A 91 -3.02 -0.53 -9.99
CA ASN A 91 -3.37 0.80 -10.49
C ASN A 91 -2.15 1.58 -10.98
N LEU A 92 -2.40 2.59 -11.81
CA LEU A 92 -1.37 3.53 -12.22
C LEU A 92 -0.82 4.27 -10.99
N PHE A 93 0.50 4.17 -10.77
CA PHE A 93 1.17 4.71 -9.59
C PHE A 93 0.98 6.23 -9.40
N PHE A 94 0.70 6.97 -10.47
CA PHE A 94 0.41 8.42 -10.47
C PHE A 94 -1.10 8.75 -10.49
N GLY A 95 -1.96 7.73 -10.53
CA GLY A 95 -3.41 7.89 -10.57
C GLY A 95 -3.99 8.36 -9.23
N PRO A 96 -5.20 8.93 -9.24
CA PRO A 96 -5.84 9.52 -8.06
C PRO A 96 -6.10 8.49 -6.94
N ALA A 97 -6.37 7.22 -7.28
CA ALA A 97 -6.61 6.18 -6.29
C ALA A 97 -5.42 5.96 -5.33
N ILE A 98 -4.20 6.06 -5.84
CA ILE A 98 -2.97 5.93 -5.03
C ILE A 98 -2.54 7.32 -4.51
N GLN A 99 -2.53 8.33 -5.37
CA GLN A 99 -1.98 9.62 -5.00
C GLN A 99 -2.86 10.41 -4.02
N GLY A 100 -4.19 10.22 -4.08
CA GLY A 100 -5.12 10.84 -3.13
C GLY A 100 -4.96 10.26 -1.73
N GLY A 101 -4.96 8.93 -1.61
CA GLY A 101 -4.79 8.28 -0.30
C GLY A 101 -3.43 8.58 0.35
N LEU A 102 -2.37 8.72 -0.44
CA LEU A 102 -1.06 9.14 0.10
C LEU A 102 -1.10 10.58 0.62
N SER A 103 -1.72 11.50 -0.12
CA SER A 103 -1.92 12.89 0.32
C SER A 103 -2.68 12.95 1.65
N ASP A 104 -3.80 12.24 1.74
CA ASP A 104 -4.63 12.22 2.95
C ASP A 104 -3.88 11.65 4.16
N LEU A 105 -3.00 10.66 3.94
CA LEU A 105 -2.14 10.11 4.98
C LEU A 105 -1.12 11.15 5.45
N VAL A 106 -0.40 11.79 4.52
CA VAL A 106 0.61 12.81 4.86
C VAL A 106 -0.02 13.95 5.63
N ASP A 107 -1.13 14.50 5.15
CA ASP A 107 -1.83 15.62 5.79
C ASP A 107 -2.37 15.25 7.18
N ARG A 108 -2.84 14.01 7.34
CA ARG A 108 -3.29 13.50 8.64
C ARG A 108 -2.13 13.36 9.62
N VAL A 109 -1.04 12.72 9.22
CA VAL A 109 0.13 12.49 10.09
C VAL A 109 0.78 13.82 10.48
N HIS A 110 0.93 14.73 9.53
CA HIS A 110 1.48 16.06 9.80
C HIS A 110 0.60 16.82 10.80
N ARG A 111 -0.73 16.82 10.62
CA ARG A 111 -1.66 17.46 11.59
C ARG A 111 -1.64 16.80 12.96
N GLN A 112 -1.51 15.48 13.02
CA GLN A 112 -1.51 14.72 14.28
C GLN A 112 -0.24 14.98 15.09
N THR A 113 0.92 15.08 14.42
CA THR A 113 2.23 15.14 15.09
C THR A 113 2.82 16.54 15.16
N GLY A 114 2.42 17.44 14.25
CA GLY A 114 3.07 18.73 14.03
C GLY A 114 4.45 18.65 13.40
N LEU A 115 4.91 17.46 12.99
CA LEU A 115 6.27 17.21 12.50
C LEU A 115 6.30 16.97 10.99
N PRO A 116 7.42 17.27 10.31
CA PRO A 116 7.63 16.88 8.92
C PRO A 116 7.55 15.35 8.74
N VAL A 117 6.95 14.91 7.64
CA VAL A 117 6.81 13.47 7.31
C VAL A 117 7.98 13.02 6.45
N VAL A 118 8.62 11.91 6.83
CA VAL A 118 9.64 11.23 6.02
C VAL A 118 8.99 10.08 5.27
N LEU A 119 9.06 10.11 3.94
CA LEU A 119 8.50 9.07 3.08
C LEU A 119 9.60 8.09 2.64
N ILE A 120 9.38 6.80 2.90
CA ILE A 120 10.26 5.71 2.48
C ILE A 120 9.51 4.82 1.50
N GLY A 121 10.05 4.66 0.29
CA GLY A 121 9.47 3.80 -0.74
C GLY A 121 10.52 2.87 -1.33
N HIS A 122 10.10 1.67 -1.69
CA HIS A 122 10.94 0.66 -2.34
C HIS A 122 10.40 0.32 -3.73
N SER A 123 11.30 0.15 -4.72
CA SER A 123 10.94 -0.16 -6.10
C SER A 123 9.85 0.79 -6.65
N MET A 124 8.68 0.27 -7.05
CA MET A 124 7.56 1.08 -7.53
C MET A 124 7.06 2.09 -6.48
N GLY A 125 7.20 1.80 -5.18
CA GLY A 125 6.89 2.76 -4.11
C GLY A 125 7.71 4.05 -4.21
N GLY A 126 8.95 3.98 -4.73
CA GLY A 126 9.74 5.18 -5.03
C GLY A 126 9.14 6.03 -6.15
N GLN A 127 8.53 5.40 -7.17
CA GLN A 127 7.83 6.11 -8.24
C GLN A 127 6.51 6.73 -7.76
N VAL A 128 5.79 6.06 -6.86
CA VAL A 128 4.61 6.64 -6.18
C VAL A 128 4.99 7.93 -5.45
N ILE A 129 6.06 7.89 -4.64
CA ILE A 129 6.55 9.07 -3.91
C ILE A 129 7.01 10.16 -4.89
N ARG A 130 7.75 9.80 -5.93
CA ARG A 130 8.20 10.78 -6.93
C ARG A 130 7.01 11.48 -7.61
N ALA A 131 5.99 10.73 -8.02
CA ALA A 131 4.79 11.28 -8.63
C ALA A 131 4.04 12.21 -7.66
N PHE A 132 3.99 11.85 -6.37
CA PHE A 132 3.42 12.68 -5.30
C PHE A 132 4.15 14.03 -5.20
N MET A 133 5.48 13.99 -5.09
CA MET A 133 6.33 15.19 -4.94
C MET A 133 6.33 16.11 -6.18
N GLN A 134 5.97 15.59 -7.35
CA GLN A 134 5.93 16.36 -8.60
C GLN A 134 4.61 17.12 -8.82
N LYS A 135 3.62 16.97 -7.93
CA LYS A 135 2.36 17.70 -8.04
C LYS A 135 2.60 19.20 -7.75
N PRO A 136 2.10 20.11 -8.62
CA PRO A 136 2.40 21.55 -8.53
C PRO A 136 2.03 22.24 -7.21
N ASP A 137 1.15 21.66 -6.39
CA ASP A 137 0.53 22.39 -5.27
C ASP A 137 0.79 21.78 -3.87
N GLN A 138 1.60 20.71 -3.75
CA GLN A 138 1.76 19.99 -2.47
C GLN A 138 3.05 20.32 -1.71
N CYS A 139 3.98 21.05 -2.31
CA CYS A 139 5.21 21.50 -1.67
C CYS A 139 5.41 23.00 -1.91
N ALA A 140 4.42 23.81 -1.55
CA ALA A 140 4.66 25.24 -1.39
C ALA A 140 5.58 25.44 -0.17
N LYS A 141 6.74 26.03 -0.43
CA LYS A 141 7.70 26.50 0.59
C LYS A 141 7.09 27.57 1.48
#